data_AF-A0A4Q6C4F0-F1
#
_entry.id   AF-A0A4Q6C4F0-F1
#
_cell.length_a   1.000
_cell.length_b   1.000
_cell.length_c   1.000
_cell.angle_alpha   90.00
_cell.angle_beta   90.00
_cell.angle_gamma   90.00
#
_symmetry.space_group_name_H-M   'P 1'
#
loop_
_entity.id
_entity.type
_entity.pdbx_description
1 polymer ?
#
loop_
_entity_poly.entity_id
_entity_poly.type
_entity_poly.pdbx_seq_one_letter_code
_entity_poly.pdbx_strand_id
1 'polypeptide(L)'
;MASLKQTILGWVGDKFLETATVSSVESVSENFRIITLHAAALTKVRWASGGKIQINVGEWNVRTYTPVSIDSETGQLRIVAYLHGKGPGSRWASEIKVGDECQYLGPRESLAPDSKLKPVVVFGDETSLGLAATCRKLGGENSHYHFVFEVTDVEECLKVCRE
;
A
#
# COMPACT_ATOMS: atom_id res chain seq x y z
N MET A 1 -1.89 -35.29 0.39
CA MET A 1 -3.01 -34.52 0.96
C MET A 1 -2.63 -33.04 0.99
N ALA A 2 -2.70 -32.38 -0.16
CA ALA A 2 -2.45 -30.94 -0.26
C ALA A 2 -3.72 -30.19 0.19
N SER A 3 -3.69 -29.82 1.46
CA SER A 3 -4.38 -28.70 2.11
C SER A 3 -5.75 -28.27 1.57
N LEU A 4 -6.79 -28.73 2.25
CA LEU A 4 -8.15 -28.19 2.25
C LEU A 4 -8.21 -26.66 2.51
N LYS A 5 -7.14 -26.05 3.04
CA LYS A 5 -7.03 -24.58 3.19
C LYS A 5 -6.85 -23.85 1.85
N GLN A 6 -6.29 -24.49 0.83
CA GLN A 6 -6.09 -23.88 -0.49
C GLN A 6 -7.41 -23.81 -1.27
N THR A 7 -8.28 -24.81 -1.11
CA THR A 7 -9.59 -24.87 -1.78
C THR A 7 -10.61 -23.89 -1.18
N ILE A 8 -10.60 -23.70 0.15
CA ILE A 8 -11.48 -22.73 0.82
C ILE A 8 -11.08 -21.29 0.49
N LEU A 9 -9.79 -21.01 0.29
CA LEU A 9 -9.31 -19.70 -0.15
C LEU A 9 -9.75 -19.39 -1.60
N GLY A 10 -9.77 -20.39 -2.48
CA GLY A 10 -10.24 -20.25 -3.86
C GLY A 10 -11.74 -19.97 -3.96
N TRP A 11 -12.57 -20.62 -3.15
CA TRP A 11 -14.04 -20.48 -3.25
C TRP A 11 -14.60 -19.17 -2.66
N VAL A 12 -13.89 -18.57 -1.70
CA VAL A 12 -14.22 -17.23 -1.17
C VAL A 12 -13.55 -16.13 -1.99
N GLY A 13 -12.41 -16.41 -2.63
CA GLY A 13 -11.64 -15.45 -3.45
C GLY A 13 -12.41 -14.95 -4.67
N ASP A 14 -13.16 -15.82 -5.35
CA ASP A 14 -13.88 -15.49 -6.59
C ASP A 14 -15.06 -14.52 -6.42
N LYS A 15 -15.46 -14.20 -5.18
CA LYS A 15 -16.50 -13.18 -4.89
C LYS A 15 -15.97 -11.88 -4.27
N PHE A 16 -14.65 -11.75 -4.08
CA PHE A 16 -14.08 -10.59 -3.38
C PHE A 16 -12.81 -10.01 -4.01
N LEU A 17 -12.21 -10.65 -5.02
CA LEU A 17 -11.08 -10.10 -5.75
C LEU A 17 -11.59 -9.11 -6.80
N GLU A 18 -11.26 -7.85 -6.59
CA GLU A 18 -11.47 -6.80 -7.58
C GLU A 18 -10.24 -6.71 -8.49
N THR A 19 -10.45 -6.33 -9.74
CA THR A 19 -9.35 -6.04 -10.67
C THR A 19 -9.09 -4.54 -10.70
N ALA A 20 -7.81 -4.15 -10.65
CA ALA A 20 -7.37 -2.80 -10.89
C ALA A 20 -6.37 -2.75 -12.04
N THR A 21 -6.42 -1.68 -12.82
CA THR A 21 -5.42 -1.36 -13.84
C THR A 21 -4.40 -0.40 -13.26
N VAL A 22 -3.13 -0.60 -13.57
CA VAL A 22 -2.05 0.31 -13.17
C VAL A 22 -2.11 1.55 -14.07
N SER A 23 -2.41 2.70 -13.48
CA SER A 23 -2.55 3.97 -14.21
C SER A 23 -1.26 4.81 -14.19
N SER A 24 -0.40 4.63 -13.20
CA SER A 24 0.92 5.28 -13.11
C SER A 24 1.92 4.42 -12.35
N VAL A 25 3.19 4.50 -12.74
CA VAL A 25 4.34 3.92 -12.03
C VAL A 25 5.45 4.97 -12.01
N GLU A 26 5.71 5.52 -10.83
CA GLU A 26 6.71 6.58 -10.61
C GLU A 26 7.91 5.96 -9.90
N SER A 27 9.12 6.11 -10.45
CA SER A 27 10.35 5.67 -9.78
C SER A 27 10.92 6.84 -8.99
N VAL A 28 10.79 6.77 -7.65
CA VAL A 28 11.24 7.83 -6.73
C VAL A 28 12.74 7.69 -6.45
N SER A 29 13.23 6.45 -6.36
CA SER A 29 14.64 6.10 -6.20
C SER A 29 14.93 4.74 -6.84
N GLU A 30 16.13 4.20 -6.61
CA GLU A 30 16.45 2.84 -7.06
C GLU A 30 15.54 1.81 -6.39
N ASN A 31 15.25 1.98 -5.09
CA ASN A 31 14.47 1.02 -4.31
C ASN A 31 13.03 1.44 -4.03
N PHE A 32 12.57 2.60 -4.49
CA PHE A 32 11.20 3.05 -4.24
C PHE A 32 10.44 3.36 -5.51
N ARG A 33 9.21 2.82 -5.56
CA ARG A 33 8.22 3.17 -6.56
C ARG A 33 6.91 3.61 -5.92
N ILE A 34 6.25 4.58 -6.54
CA ILE A 34 4.85 4.87 -6.28
C ILE A 34 4.04 4.26 -7.41
N ILE A 35 3.10 3.38 -7.06
CA ILE A 35 2.24 2.70 -8.01
C ILE A 35 0.81 3.20 -7.78
N THR A 36 0.20 3.71 -8.85
CA THR A 36 -1.20 4.14 -8.84
C THR A 36 -2.05 3.08 -9.52
N LEU A 37 -3.02 2.58 -8.79
CA LEU A 37 -4.03 1.64 -9.24
C LEU A 37 -5.33 2.40 -9.50
N HIS A 38 -6.06 1.99 -10.54
CA HIS A 38 -7.38 2.51 -10.87
C HIS A 38 -8.37 1.36 -10.95
N ALA A 39 -9.50 1.49 -10.25
CA ALA A 39 -10.61 0.55 -10.33
C ALA A 39 -11.93 1.24 -9.99
N ALA A 40 -12.99 0.93 -10.75
CA ALA A 40 -14.32 1.48 -10.48
C ALA A 40 -14.82 1.14 -9.07
N ALA A 41 -14.46 -0.03 -8.53
CA ALA A 41 -14.80 -0.44 -7.17
C ALA A 41 -14.24 0.52 -6.10
N LEU A 42 -13.10 1.16 -6.35
CA LEU A 42 -12.48 2.13 -5.42
C LEU A 42 -13.29 3.43 -5.28
N THR A 43 -14.22 3.72 -6.20
CA THR A 43 -15.11 4.90 -6.04
C THR A 43 -16.13 4.75 -4.91
N LYS A 44 -16.36 3.52 -4.46
CA LYS A 44 -17.40 3.18 -3.46
C LYS A 44 -16.82 2.90 -2.08
N VAL A 45 -15.51 3.03 -1.91
CA VAL A 45 -14.84 2.65 -0.68
C VAL A 45 -14.82 3.80 0.30
N ARG A 46 -15.02 3.49 1.58
CA ARG A 46 -14.66 4.39 2.67
C ARG A 46 -13.27 4.00 3.15
N TRP A 47 -12.36 4.95 3.20
CA TRP A 47 -10.99 4.73 3.63
C TRP A 47 -10.63 5.65 4.78
N ALA A 48 -10.01 5.05 5.81
CA ALA A 48 -9.35 5.75 6.89
C ALA A 48 -7.84 5.59 6.75
N SER A 49 -7.08 6.60 7.22
CA SER A 49 -5.62 6.47 7.36
C SER A 49 -5.28 5.20 8.14
N GLY A 50 -4.22 4.49 7.78
CA GLY A 50 -3.85 3.20 8.40
C GLY A 50 -4.62 1.98 7.90
N GLY A 51 -5.54 2.13 6.93
CA GLY A 51 -6.10 1.01 6.18
C GLY A 51 -5.04 0.24 5.37
N LYS A 52 -5.40 -0.96 4.91
CA LYS A 52 -4.55 -1.81 4.07
C LYS A 52 -5.27 -2.30 2.82
N ILE A 53 -4.50 -2.62 1.80
CA ILE A 53 -4.91 -3.35 0.61
C ILE A 53 -4.04 -4.60 0.49
N GLN A 54 -4.58 -5.68 -0.07
CA GLN A 54 -3.82 -6.88 -0.37
C GLN A 54 -3.83 -7.10 -1.87
N ILE A 55 -2.66 -7.19 -2.49
CA ILE A 55 -2.50 -7.33 -3.94
C ILE A 55 -1.96 -8.72 -4.24
N ASN A 56 -2.57 -9.42 -5.20
CA ASN A 56 -2.02 -10.64 -5.78
C ASN A 56 -0.87 -10.25 -6.72
N VAL A 57 0.37 -10.50 -6.28
CA VAL A 57 1.60 -10.18 -7.00
C VAL A 57 2.10 -11.31 -7.89
N GLY A 58 1.18 -12.19 -8.32
CA GLY A 58 1.45 -13.33 -9.21
C GLY A 58 1.44 -14.69 -8.48
N GLU A 59 0.99 -15.73 -9.18
CA GLU A 59 0.93 -17.11 -8.67
C GLU A 59 0.23 -17.24 -7.29
N TRP A 60 -0.80 -16.43 -7.05
CA TRP A 60 -1.52 -16.35 -5.77
C TRP A 60 -0.66 -15.92 -4.57
N ASN A 61 0.51 -15.30 -4.83
CA ASN A 61 1.28 -14.63 -3.79
C ASN A 61 0.60 -13.32 -3.46
N VAL A 62 -0.01 -13.22 -2.28
CA VAL A 62 -0.66 -11.99 -1.83
C VAL A 62 0.32 -11.17 -0.98
N ARG A 63 0.40 -9.86 -1.22
CA ARG A 63 1.20 -8.91 -0.42
C ARG A 63 0.34 -7.77 0.09
N THR A 64 0.59 -7.37 1.32
CA THR A 64 -0.14 -6.29 1.98
C THR A 64 0.59 -4.97 1.76
N TYR A 65 -0.14 -3.93 1.37
CA TYR A 65 0.35 -2.57 1.25
C TYR A 65 -0.54 -1.62 2.03
N THR A 66 0.02 -0.49 2.46
CA THR A 66 -0.73 0.63 3.03
C THR A 66 -1.00 1.65 1.94
N PRO A 67 -2.27 1.91 1.57
CA PRO A 67 -2.61 3.01 0.67
C PRO A 67 -2.14 4.35 1.25
N VAL A 68 -1.44 5.14 0.46
CA VAL A 68 -1.00 6.50 0.85
C VAL A 68 -2.03 7.58 0.48
N SER A 69 -2.92 7.25 -0.44
CA SER A 69 -4.12 8.00 -0.77
C SER A 69 -5.12 7.10 -1.49
N ILE A 70 -6.40 7.38 -1.30
CA ILE A 70 -7.48 6.88 -2.15
C ILE A 70 -8.33 8.08 -2.55
N ASP A 71 -8.47 8.28 -3.85
CA ASP A 71 -9.41 9.22 -4.44
C ASP A 71 -10.68 8.45 -4.83
N SER A 72 -11.74 8.62 -4.05
CA SER A 72 -13.02 7.97 -4.28
C SER A 72 -13.82 8.61 -5.42
N GLU A 73 -13.47 9.80 -5.89
CA GLU A 73 -14.14 10.40 -7.05
C GLU A 73 -13.64 9.76 -8.34
N THR A 74 -12.32 9.58 -8.44
CA THR A 74 -11.69 9.00 -9.64
C THR A 74 -11.45 7.49 -9.54
N GLY A 75 -11.57 6.89 -8.36
CA GLY A 75 -11.28 5.47 -8.14
C GLY A 75 -9.80 5.15 -8.20
N GLN A 76 -8.93 6.10 -7.83
CA GLN A 76 -7.48 5.93 -7.81
C GLN A 76 -6.96 5.62 -6.40
N LEU A 77 -6.01 4.70 -6.31
CA LEU A 77 -5.33 4.32 -5.08
C LEU A 77 -3.84 4.34 -5.32
N ARG A 78 -3.08 5.04 -4.46
CA ARG A 78 -1.61 5.06 -4.52
C ARG A 78 -1.02 4.19 -3.41
N ILE A 79 0.02 3.45 -3.75
CA ILE A 79 0.89 2.74 -2.79
C ILE A 79 2.34 3.14 -2.99
N VAL A 80 3.11 3.09 -1.91
CA VAL A 80 4.58 3.10 -1.96
C VAL A 80 5.05 1.64 -1.90
N ALA A 81 5.83 1.23 -2.88
CA ALA A 81 6.46 -0.08 -2.93
C ALA A 81 7.97 0.05 -2.74
N TYR A 82 8.48 -0.63 -1.71
CA TYR A 82 9.92 -0.77 -1.47
C TYR A 82 10.45 -2.06 -2.13
N LEU A 83 11.46 -1.92 -2.97
CA LEU A 83 12.04 -2.98 -3.79
C LEU A 83 13.11 -3.76 -2.99
N HIS A 84 12.67 -4.45 -1.93
CA HIS A 84 13.58 -5.25 -1.11
C HIS A 84 14.01 -6.58 -1.79
N GLY A 85 15.16 -6.58 -2.45
CA GLY A 85 15.74 -7.80 -3.01
C GLY A 85 14.84 -8.53 -4.02
N LYS A 86 14.76 -9.87 -3.94
CA LYS A 86 14.14 -10.74 -4.97
C LYS A 86 12.82 -11.39 -4.58
N GLY A 87 12.16 -10.88 -3.53
CA GLY A 87 10.86 -11.38 -3.08
C GLY A 87 9.75 -11.15 -4.14
N PRO A 88 8.64 -11.92 -4.10
CA PRO A 88 7.54 -11.76 -5.06
C PRO A 88 6.99 -10.34 -5.17
N GLY A 89 6.86 -9.63 -4.04
CA GLY A 89 6.38 -8.25 -4.03
C GLY A 89 7.34 -7.27 -4.71
N SER A 90 8.64 -7.38 -4.41
CA SER A 90 9.69 -6.55 -5.02
C SER A 90 9.84 -6.82 -6.51
N ARG A 91 9.78 -8.10 -6.92
CA ARG A 91 9.78 -8.48 -8.34
C ARG A 91 8.59 -7.86 -9.07
N TRP A 92 7.39 -8.08 -8.56
CA TRP A 92 6.17 -7.51 -9.12
C TRP A 92 6.26 -5.98 -9.23
N ALA A 93 6.60 -5.29 -8.15
CA ALA A 93 6.70 -3.82 -8.16
C ALA A 93 7.79 -3.30 -9.12
N SER A 94 8.87 -4.06 -9.32
CA SER A 94 9.94 -3.70 -10.26
C SER A 94 9.56 -3.90 -11.73
N GLU A 95 8.67 -4.86 -12.01
CA GLU A 95 8.31 -5.28 -13.37
C GLU A 95 6.99 -4.69 -13.87
N ILE A 96 6.09 -4.30 -12.94
CA ILE A 96 4.76 -3.78 -13.26
C ILE A 96 4.83 -2.47 -14.06
N LYS A 97 3.95 -2.33 -15.05
CA LYS A 97 3.89 -1.20 -15.98
C LYS A 97 2.49 -0.62 -16.05
N VAL A 98 2.42 0.62 -16.54
CA VAL A 98 1.14 1.26 -16.87
C VAL A 98 0.38 0.41 -17.88
N GLY A 99 -0.90 0.18 -17.62
CA GLY A 99 -1.78 -0.68 -18.42
C GLY A 99 -1.86 -2.13 -17.92
N ASP A 100 -0.92 -2.59 -17.08
CA ASP A 100 -1.00 -3.92 -16.49
C ASP A 100 -2.19 -4.01 -15.51
N GLU A 101 -2.72 -5.22 -15.36
CA GLU A 101 -3.79 -5.51 -14.40
C GLU A 101 -3.26 -6.27 -13.18
N CYS A 102 -3.88 -6.02 -12.03
CA CYS A 102 -3.65 -6.80 -10.82
C CYS A 102 -4.96 -7.04 -10.07
N GLN A 103 -5.03 -8.17 -9.39
CA GLN A 103 -6.15 -8.48 -8.50
C GLN A 103 -5.85 -8.01 -7.09
N TYR A 104 -6.85 -7.49 -6.40
CA TYR A 104 -6.69 -7.01 -5.03
C TYR A 104 -7.90 -7.31 -4.13
N LEU A 105 -7.65 -7.22 -2.83
CA LEU A 105 -8.66 -7.27 -1.76
C LEU A 105 -8.55 -6.01 -0.91
N GLY A 106 -9.69 -5.37 -0.63
CA GLY A 106 -9.79 -4.21 0.23
C GLY A 106 -10.17 -2.93 -0.53
N PRO A 107 -9.86 -1.73 0.01
CA PRO A 107 -9.17 -1.48 1.27
C PRO A 107 -9.95 -2.00 2.48
N ARG A 108 -9.24 -2.37 3.55
CA ARG A 108 -9.81 -2.80 4.85
C ARG A 108 -9.14 -2.05 5.99
N GLU A 109 -9.85 -1.86 7.08
CA GLU A 109 -9.25 -1.34 8.32
C GLU A 109 -8.12 -2.27 8.79
N SER A 110 -7.05 -1.67 9.32
CA SER A 110 -5.90 -2.42 9.86
C SER A 110 -5.34 -1.72 11.08
N LEU A 111 -4.87 -0.49 10.90
CA LEU A 111 -4.53 0.42 11.99
C LEU A 111 -5.55 1.56 11.99
N ALA A 112 -5.78 2.13 13.16
CA ALA A 112 -6.66 3.28 13.34
C ALA A 112 -5.87 4.46 13.96
N PRO A 113 -4.97 5.11 13.19
CA PRO A 113 -4.38 6.38 13.59
C PRO A 113 -5.48 7.41 13.88
N ASP A 114 -5.32 8.15 14.96
CA ASP A 114 -6.21 9.22 15.39
C ASP A 114 -5.38 10.48 15.65
N SER A 115 -5.78 11.61 15.06
CA SER A 115 -5.10 12.91 15.24
C SER A 115 -5.25 13.46 16.67
N LYS A 116 -6.15 12.92 17.47
CA LYS A 116 -6.40 13.34 18.86
C LYS A 116 -5.45 12.71 19.87
N LEU A 117 -4.78 11.60 19.52
CA LEU A 117 -3.83 10.91 20.41
C LEU A 117 -2.52 11.69 20.52
N LYS A 118 -1.99 11.83 21.75
CA LYS A 118 -0.80 12.64 22.03
C LYS A 118 0.01 12.08 23.21
N PRO A 119 1.33 11.85 23.08
CA PRO A 119 2.10 11.75 21.83
C PRO A 119 1.88 10.41 21.11
N VAL A 120 2.11 10.35 19.79
CA VAL A 120 2.12 9.09 19.03
C VAL A 120 3.50 8.91 18.37
N VAL A 121 4.06 7.71 18.48
CA VAL A 121 5.29 7.33 17.78
C VAL A 121 4.96 6.26 16.75
N VAL A 122 5.34 6.49 15.49
CA VAL A 122 5.30 5.50 14.42
C VAL A 122 6.73 5.01 14.23
N PHE A 123 6.95 3.74 14.53
CA PHE A 123 8.22 3.05 14.35
C PHE A 123 8.11 2.00 13.26
N GLY A 124 9.13 1.88 12.40
CA GLY A 124 9.17 0.87 11.34
C GLY A 124 10.40 0.99 10.46
N ASP A 125 10.29 0.49 9.24
CA ASP A 125 11.34 0.51 8.22
C ASP A 125 10.84 1.18 6.93
N GLU A 126 11.53 0.97 5.81
CA GLU A 126 11.17 1.47 4.48
C GLU A 126 9.73 1.13 4.07
N THR A 127 9.24 -0.05 4.48
CA THR A 127 7.89 -0.53 4.13
C THR A 127 6.79 0.22 4.89
N SER A 128 7.14 0.88 6.00
CA SER A 128 6.21 1.62 6.85
C SER A 128 6.03 3.08 6.43
N LEU A 129 6.80 3.57 5.45
CA LEU A 129 6.70 4.94 4.96
C LEU A 129 5.31 5.30 4.41
N GLY A 130 4.60 4.33 3.84
CA GLY A 130 3.22 4.54 3.38
C GLY A 130 2.27 4.91 4.53
N LEU A 131 2.38 4.21 5.66
CA LEU A 131 1.62 4.57 6.87
C LEU A 131 2.03 5.95 7.38
N ALA A 132 3.33 6.23 7.41
CA ALA A 132 3.88 7.50 7.86
C ALA A 132 3.29 8.69 7.09
N ALA A 133 3.20 8.57 5.76
CA ALA A 133 2.61 9.57 4.90
C ALA A 133 1.14 9.86 5.27
N THR A 134 0.34 8.82 5.53
CA THR A 134 -1.06 8.99 5.92
C THR A 134 -1.21 9.61 7.31
N CYS A 135 -0.42 9.18 8.30
CA CYS A 135 -0.42 9.75 9.64
C CYS A 135 0.00 11.22 9.64
N ARG A 136 1.01 11.59 8.85
CA ARG A 136 1.44 12.98 8.66
C ARG A 136 0.31 13.84 8.09
N LYS A 137 -0.36 13.37 7.04
CA LYS A 137 -1.52 14.05 6.44
C LYS A 137 -2.67 14.20 7.46
N LEU A 138 -2.96 13.16 8.22
CA LEU A 138 -4.01 13.16 9.25
C LEU A 138 -3.74 14.17 10.37
N GLY A 139 -2.48 14.31 10.81
CA GLY A 139 -2.10 15.22 11.89
C GLY A 139 -2.05 16.71 11.49
N GLY A 140 -1.83 17.01 10.20
CA GLY A 140 -1.69 18.38 9.71
C GLY A 140 -0.54 19.14 10.37
N GLU A 141 -0.63 20.47 10.42
CA GLU A 141 0.39 21.35 11.02
C GLU A 141 0.58 21.11 12.53
N ASN A 142 -0.47 20.64 13.22
CA ASN A 142 -0.46 20.37 14.65
C ASN A 142 -0.25 18.88 14.97
N SER A 143 0.42 18.14 14.08
CA SER A 143 0.67 16.72 14.26
C SER A 143 1.50 16.44 15.51
N HIS A 144 1.02 15.50 16.33
CA HIS A 144 1.76 14.94 17.47
C HIS A 144 2.36 13.56 17.15
N TYR A 145 2.48 13.26 15.84
CA TYR A 145 3.15 12.07 15.36
C TYR A 145 4.65 12.32 15.27
N HIS A 146 5.42 11.46 15.93
CA HIS A 146 6.86 11.34 15.77
C HIS A 146 7.17 10.09 14.96
N PHE A 147 8.07 10.19 14.00
CA PHE A 147 8.43 9.10 13.10
C PHE A 147 9.87 8.69 13.36
N VAL A 148 10.09 7.39 13.58
CA VAL A 148 11.41 6.81 13.82
C VAL A 148 11.54 5.60 12.93
N PHE A 149 12.47 5.63 11.97
CA PHE A 149 12.64 4.53 11.01
C PHE A 149 14.05 3.95 11.06
N GLU A 150 14.12 2.62 11.09
CA GLU A 150 15.34 1.89 10.76
C GLU A 150 15.40 1.77 9.23
N VAL A 151 16.33 2.47 8.60
CA VAL A 151 16.42 2.52 7.13
C VAL A 151 17.85 2.25 6.68
N THR A 152 17.95 1.61 5.52
CA THR A 152 19.21 1.30 4.87
C THR A 152 19.82 2.56 4.22
N ASP A 153 18.97 3.43 3.67
CA ASP A 153 19.36 4.70 3.04
C ASP A 153 18.38 5.82 3.41
N VAL A 154 18.88 6.82 4.14
CA VAL A 154 18.09 7.96 4.61
C VAL A 154 17.67 8.87 3.44
N GLU A 155 18.55 9.09 2.46
CA GLU A 155 18.28 10.02 1.36
C GLU A 155 17.22 9.48 0.41
N GLU A 156 17.19 8.16 0.19
CA GLU A 156 16.10 7.53 -0.56
C GLU A 156 14.76 7.68 0.14
N CYS A 157 14.69 7.39 1.45
CA CYS A 157 13.46 7.53 2.22
C CYS A 157 12.97 8.99 2.26
N LEU A 158 13.88 9.96 2.36
CA LEU A 158 13.53 11.38 2.34
C LEU A 158 12.91 11.83 1.00
N LYS A 159 13.26 11.19 -0.13
CA LYS A 159 12.59 11.47 -1.41
C LYS A 159 11.14 11.02 -1.37
N VAL A 160 10.86 9.82 -0.87
CA VAL A 160 9.49 9.30 -0.71
C VAL A 160 8.65 10.20 0.19
N CYS A 161 9.24 10.73 1.27
CA CYS A 161 8.53 11.63 2.18
C CYS A 161 8.15 13.00 1.57
N ARG A 162 8.65 13.34 0.38
CA ARG A 162 8.33 14.60 -0.33
C ARG A 162 7.20 14.46 -1.36
N GLU A 163 6.79 13.25 -1.68
CA GLU A 163 5.70 12.90 -2.63
C GLU A 163 4.31 12.79 -1.95
#